data_AF-A0A1Z5LEQ4-F1
#
_entry.id   AF-A0A1Z5LEQ4-F1
#
_cell.length_a   1.000
_cell.length_b   1.000
_cell.length_c   1.000
_cell.angle_alpha   90.00
_cell.angle_beta   90.00
_cell.angle_gamma   90.00
#
_symmetry.space_group_name_H-M   'P 1'
#
loop_
_entity.id
_entity.type
_entity.pdbx_description
1 polymer ?
#
loop_
_entity_poly.entity_id
_entity_poly.type
_entity_poly.pdbx_seq_one_letter_code
_entity_poly.pdbx_strand_id
1 'polypeptide(L)'
;MNDKQEADRWVMKQGTKYRQRYRKEWEECPAFKGWLAPVTENPCIAFCRNCKITFTAKLSDIRSHSNSRKHQKAMQGQLPRKRMSSVLRLQGIESLDVSNIVSLYREMSRVPTPKSATLLLNQDTVNLETVWDTRDVEQGEHISFTRHHVGRLDTEGNLSFQPVGHPQTCPSECLTALSHSGVYKAVLRKVINKKGEEKQYIEFWDQNLKLDSVDLEGVGAHGKVHDKGTFSSFSWSNSENQVLYVAEKKQPKRASYFTRNEKEELEKGTEFLYRDDWGEQHKGFYSPTLCTINVYSCAINVIQNFPEDISPGEAVWAPEDTGIVFIGWDGSPYKLGLYACNNRRSQLYYYDLESDSYVNIGDTNKCIYSPRFSPLALFSLVGMEVL
;
A
#
# COMPACT_ATOMS: atom_id res chain seq x y z
N MET A 1 -41.41 48.40 14.27
CA MET A 1 -41.37 46.99 13.81
C MET A 1 -40.14 46.83 12.94
N ASN A 2 -39.24 45.97 13.41
CA ASN A 2 -38.00 45.47 12.82
C ASN A 2 -36.83 46.44 12.55
N ASP A 3 -35.97 46.47 13.57
CA ASP A 3 -34.51 46.45 13.47
C ASP A 3 -33.98 45.58 12.32
N LYS A 4 -32.93 46.07 11.66
CA LYS A 4 -31.64 45.35 11.59
C LYS A 4 -30.52 46.31 11.21
N GLN A 5 -29.67 46.56 12.20
CA GLN A 5 -28.40 47.25 12.13
C GLN A 5 -27.35 46.45 11.33
N GLU A 6 -26.47 47.21 10.69
CA GLU A 6 -25.03 46.99 10.52
C GLU A 6 -24.48 45.57 10.80
N ALA A 7 -24.20 44.79 9.75
CA ALA A 7 -23.41 43.56 9.89
C ALA A 7 -22.51 43.22 8.68
N ASP A 8 -22.13 44.19 7.84
CA ASP A 8 -21.28 43.93 6.65
C ASP A 8 -19.99 44.77 6.59
N ARG A 9 -19.36 45.02 7.75
CA ARG A 9 -17.92 45.33 7.82
C ARG A 9 -17.21 44.11 8.39
N TRP A 10 -16.18 43.62 7.71
CA TRP A 10 -15.33 42.46 8.03
C TRP A 10 -15.67 41.11 7.35
N VAL A 11 -16.00 41.11 6.06
CA VAL A 11 -15.65 39.94 5.23
C VAL A 11 -14.16 40.04 4.89
N MET A 12 -13.32 39.36 5.67
CA MET A 12 -11.93 39.12 5.28
C MET A 12 -11.93 38.34 3.97
N LYS A 13 -11.62 39.01 2.85
CA LYS A 13 -11.31 38.35 1.59
C LYS A 13 -10.15 37.39 1.85
N GLN A 14 -10.43 36.10 1.92
CA GLN A 14 -9.39 35.07 1.99
C GLN A 14 -8.57 35.18 0.70
N GLY A 15 -7.37 35.75 0.81
CA GLY A 15 -6.41 35.77 -0.28
C GLY A 15 -6.13 34.34 -0.76
N THR A 16 -5.89 34.19 -2.05
CA THR A 16 -5.43 32.93 -2.65
C THR A 16 -4.22 32.42 -1.87
N LYS A 17 -4.38 31.31 -1.14
CA LYS A 17 -3.29 30.70 -0.36
C LYS A 17 -2.14 30.38 -1.31
N TYR A 18 -1.03 31.12 -1.21
CA TYR A 18 0.23 30.82 -1.89
C TYR A 18 0.60 29.36 -1.62
N ARG A 19 0.64 28.53 -2.67
CA ARG A 19 1.11 27.14 -2.60
C ARG A 19 2.58 27.12 -2.95
N GLN A 20 3.41 26.95 -1.94
CA GLN A 20 4.85 26.83 -2.11
C GLN A 20 5.16 25.56 -2.90
N ARG A 21 5.85 25.73 -4.03
CA ARG A 21 6.35 24.64 -4.86
C ARG A 21 7.73 24.21 -4.38
N TYR A 22 8.05 22.95 -4.60
CA TYR A 22 9.35 22.35 -4.35
C TYR A 22 10.43 23.09 -5.13
N ARG A 23 11.54 23.41 -4.45
CA ARG A 23 12.69 24.06 -5.06
C ARG A 23 13.85 23.09 -5.08
N LYS A 24 14.38 22.79 -6.27
CA LYS A 24 15.56 21.91 -6.43
C LYS A 24 16.77 22.38 -5.62
N GLU A 25 16.91 23.69 -5.40
CA GLU A 25 17.93 24.28 -4.53
C GLU A 25 17.94 23.74 -3.10
N TRP A 26 16.80 23.22 -2.61
CA TRP A 26 16.74 22.60 -1.28
C TRP A 26 17.57 21.31 -1.20
N GLU A 27 17.82 20.63 -2.31
CA GLU A 27 18.67 19.43 -2.34
C GLU A 27 20.15 19.76 -2.11
N GLU A 28 20.56 20.99 -2.39
CA GLU A 28 21.94 21.45 -2.14
C GLU A 28 22.13 21.97 -0.71
N CYS A 29 21.05 22.24 0.02
CA CYS A 29 21.12 22.69 1.40
C CYS A 29 21.69 21.58 2.29
N PRO A 30 22.77 21.81 3.07
CA PRO A 30 23.40 20.77 3.90
C PRO A 30 22.43 20.04 4.84
N ALA A 31 21.38 20.71 5.30
CA ALA A 31 20.37 20.12 6.18
C ALA A 31 19.43 19.12 5.50
N PHE A 32 19.25 19.21 4.17
CA PHE A 32 18.27 18.43 3.39
C PHE A 32 18.92 17.55 2.33
N LYS A 33 20.22 17.77 2.08
CA LYS A 33 21.02 17.07 1.08
C LYS A 33 21.06 15.58 1.35
N GLY A 34 20.94 14.80 0.27
CA GLY A 34 21.03 13.35 0.29
C GLY A 34 19.71 12.62 0.59
N TRP A 35 18.77 13.25 1.30
CA TRP A 35 17.50 12.60 1.66
C TRP A 35 16.26 13.26 1.08
N LEU A 36 16.26 14.57 0.77
CA LEU A 36 15.10 15.24 0.19
C LEU A 36 15.07 15.07 -1.34
N ALA A 37 13.89 14.84 -1.91
CA ALA A 37 13.67 14.72 -3.34
C ALA A 37 12.30 15.30 -3.78
N PRO A 38 12.13 15.71 -5.05
CA PRO A 38 10.86 16.17 -5.57
C PRO A 38 9.93 15.00 -5.90
N VAL A 39 8.61 15.23 -5.85
CA VAL A 39 7.64 14.34 -6.48
C VAL A 39 7.29 14.90 -7.87
N THR A 40 7.61 14.13 -8.90
CA THR A 40 7.46 14.49 -10.32
C THR A 40 6.02 14.85 -10.72
N GLU A 41 5.04 14.18 -10.11
CA GLU A 41 3.62 14.37 -10.43
C GLU A 41 2.99 15.59 -9.73
N ASN A 42 3.57 16.05 -8.63
CA ASN A 42 3.03 17.17 -7.87
C ASN A 42 4.14 18.10 -7.34
N PRO A 43 4.32 19.28 -7.96
CA PRO A 43 5.37 20.22 -7.54
C PRO A 43 5.12 20.80 -6.14
N CYS A 44 3.98 20.53 -5.49
CA CYS A 44 3.71 20.92 -4.12
C CYS A 44 4.06 19.82 -3.09
N ILE A 45 4.68 18.71 -3.50
CA ILE A 45 5.03 17.59 -2.62
C ILE A 45 6.53 17.30 -2.69
N ALA A 46 7.11 17.02 -1.53
CA ALA A 46 8.47 16.57 -1.33
C ALA A 46 8.47 15.11 -0.85
N PHE A 47 9.55 14.38 -1.14
CA PHE A 47 9.79 13.00 -0.77
C PHE A 47 11.06 12.89 0.08
N CYS A 48 11.05 12.04 1.11
CA CYS A 48 12.25 11.69 1.87
C CYS A 48 12.74 10.30 1.47
N ARG A 49 13.95 10.19 0.92
CA ARG A 49 14.61 8.94 0.52
C ARG A 49 14.94 8.02 1.69
N ASN A 50 15.18 8.57 2.89
CA ASN A 50 15.52 7.80 4.09
C ASN A 50 14.26 7.26 4.79
N CYS A 51 13.21 8.08 4.88
CA CYS A 51 11.96 7.69 5.53
C CYS A 51 10.98 7.00 4.57
N LYS A 52 11.19 7.15 3.25
CA LYS A 52 10.29 6.71 2.18
C LYS A 52 8.87 7.27 2.33
N ILE A 53 8.74 8.54 2.71
CA ILE A 53 7.46 9.23 2.88
C ILE A 53 7.37 10.51 2.05
N THR A 54 6.16 10.89 1.66
CA THR A 54 5.83 12.16 1.00
C THR A 54 5.20 13.16 1.98
N PHE A 55 5.42 14.45 1.76
CA PHE A 55 4.83 15.54 2.55
C PHE A 55 4.80 16.84 1.75
N THR A 56 4.06 17.85 2.21
CA THR A 56 3.97 19.13 1.48
C THR A 56 5.34 19.77 1.30
N ALA A 57 5.60 20.33 0.12
CA ALA A 57 6.81 21.09 -0.22
C ALA A 57 6.83 22.48 0.44
N LYS A 58 6.56 22.54 1.75
CA LYS A 58 6.73 23.72 2.59
C LYS A 58 7.98 23.55 3.43
N LEU A 59 8.75 24.63 3.57
CA LEU A 59 10.00 24.58 4.35
C LEU A 59 9.75 24.22 5.83
N SER A 60 8.60 24.60 6.39
CA SER A 60 8.16 24.19 7.74
C SER A 60 8.01 22.69 7.87
N ASP A 61 7.41 22.05 6.87
CA ASP A 61 7.07 20.63 6.87
C ASP A 61 8.33 19.80 6.64
N ILE A 62 9.21 20.26 5.73
CA ILE A 62 10.55 19.70 5.50
C ILE A 62 11.39 19.76 6.79
N ARG A 63 11.43 20.91 7.49
CA ARG A 63 12.17 21.07 8.75
C ARG A 63 11.57 20.26 9.91
N SER A 64 10.24 20.23 10.01
CA SER A 64 9.55 19.42 11.02
C SER A 64 9.85 17.93 10.81
N HIS A 65 9.82 17.47 9.55
CA HIS A 65 10.21 16.12 9.18
C HIS A 65 11.68 15.85 9.51
N SER A 66 12.61 16.74 9.13
CA SER A 66 14.05 16.56 9.37
C SER A 66 14.38 16.45 10.86
N ASN A 67 13.68 17.19 11.70
CA ASN A 67 13.87 17.17 13.15
C ASN A 67 13.12 16.00 13.83
N SER A 68 12.30 15.25 13.08
CA SER A 68 11.55 14.14 13.67
C SER A 68 12.49 13.03 14.11
N ARG A 69 12.24 12.45 15.29
CA ARG A 69 12.99 11.29 15.80
C ARG A 69 12.97 10.10 14.83
N LYS A 70 11.91 9.96 14.01
CA LYS A 70 11.81 8.94 12.96
C LYS A 70 12.84 9.19 11.86
N HIS A 71 12.92 10.43 11.37
CA HIS A 71 13.88 10.82 10.35
C HIS A 71 15.33 10.73 10.84
N GLN A 72 15.62 11.20 12.05
CA GLN A 72 16.96 11.10 12.64
C GLN A 72 17.46 9.65 12.74
N LYS A 73 16.57 8.72 13.09
CA LYS A 73 16.88 7.28 13.12
C LYS A 73 17.05 6.69 11.71
N ALA A 74 16.22 7.10 10.76
CA ALA A 74 16.34 6.70 9.35
C ALA A 74 17.62 7.25 8.68
N MET A 75 18.10 8.41 9.09
CA MET A 75 19.38 8.99 8.64
C MET A 75 20.59 8.18 9.12
N GLN A 76 20.49 7.48 10.25
CA GLN A 76 21.56 6.69 10.83
C GLN A 76 21.56 5.23 10.35
N GLY A 77 20.75 4.88 9.34
CA GLY A 77 20.54 3.49 8.91
C GLY A 77 19.86 2.61 9.97
N GLN A 78 19.48 3.20 11.10
CA GLN A 78 18.77 2.57 12.20
C GLN A 78 17.27 2.77 12.04
N LEU A 79 16.70 2.39 10.89
CA LEU A 79 15.29 2.01 10.92
C LEU A 79 15.28 0.71 11.73
N PRO A 80 14.79 0.72 12.99
CA PRO A 80 14.71 -0.52 13.72
C PRO A 80 13.84 -1.48 12.88
N ARG A 81 14.28 -2.74 12.73
CA ARG A 81 13.39 -3.88 12.44
C ARG A 81 12.35 -3.94 13.56
N LYS A 82 11.40 -3.01 13.56
CA LYS A 82 10.37 -2.91 14.56
C LYS A 82 9.37 -3.98 14.23
N ARG A 83 9.16 -4.95 15.12
CA ARG A 83 7.91 -5.70 15.06
C ARG A 83 6.76 -4.69 15.19
N MET A 84 5.73 -4.77 14.34
CA MET A 84 4.47 -4.12 14.67
C MET A 84 4.05 -4.68 16.02
N SER A 85 3.92 -3.79 17.00
CA SER A 85 3.69 -4.14 18.39
C SER A 85 2.19 -4.19 18.62
N SER A 86 1.68 -5.35 19.04
CA SER A 86 0.36 -5.47 19.66
C SER A 86 0.28 -4.80 21.03
N VAL A 87 1.43 -4.48 21.63
CA VAL A 87 1.52 -3.75 22.90
C VAL A 87 1.18 -2.28 22.65
N LEU A 88 0.05 -1.85 23.21
CA LEU A 88 -0.32 -0.44 23.31
C LEU A 88 0.78 0.32 24.04
N ARG A 89 1.26 1.41 23.47
CA ARG A 89 2.09 2.37 24.19
C ARG A 89 1.18 3.18 25.09
N LEU A 90 0.90 2.65 26.27
CA LEU A 90 0.23 3.39 27.35
C LEU A 90 1.11 4.52 27.95
N GLN A 91 2.26 4.80 27.35
CA GLN A 91 3.01 6.02 27.68
C GLN A 91 2.20 7.22 27.20
N GLY A 92 1.89 8.13 28.13
CA GLY A 92 1.09 9.32 27.86
C GLY A 92 1.56 10.10 26.62
N ILE A 93 0.60 10.74 25.95
CA ILE A 93 0.86 11.59 24.78
C ILE A 93 1.79 12.76 25.16
N GLU A 94 2.78 13.04 24.31
CA GLU A 94 3.78 14.11 24.52
C GLU A 94 3.11 15.50 24.56
N SER A 95 1.94 15.66 23.93
CA SER A 95 1.11 16.87 23.95
C SER A 95 -0.36 16.55 23.61
N LEU A 96 -1.29 17.45 23.98
CA LEU A 96 -2.71 17.39 23.64
C LEU A 96 -3.04 18.00 22.26
N ASP A 97 -2.11 17.99 21.32
CA ASP A 97 -2.43 18.40 19.96
C ASP A 97 -3.39 17.40 19.29
N VAL A 98 -4.16 17.88 18.31
CA VAL A 98 -5.19 17.07 17.63
C VAL A 98 -4.58 15.84 16.96
N SER A 99 -3.35 15.94 16.44
CA SER A 99 -2.67 14.83 15.77
C SER A 99 -2.36 13.69 16.74
N ASN A 100 -1.86 14.02 17.93
CA ASN A 100 -1.54 13.05 18.97
C ASN A 100 -2.81 12.42 19.55
N ILE A 101 -3.87 13.20 19.75
CA ILE A 101 -5.18 12.68 20.20
C ILE A 101 -5.75 11.71 19.16
N VAL A 102 -5.73 12.05 17.87
CA VAL A 102 -6.22 11.17 16.79
C VAL A 102 -5.38 9.90 16.71
N SER A 103 -4.06 10.00 16.83
CA SER A 103 -3.16 8.84 16.85
C SER A 103 -3.46 7.92 18.04
N LEU A 104 -3.64 8.49 19.24
CA LEU A 104 -3.98 7.72 20.44
C LEU A 104 -5.35 7.04 20.30
N TYR A 105 -6.35 7.77 19.79
CA TYR A 105 -7.68 7.21 19.54
C TYR A 105 -7.63 6.01 18.58
N ARG A 106 -6.87 6.12 17.49
CA ARG A 106 -6.63 5.01 16.55
C ARG A 106 -5.96 3.83 17.25
N GLU A 107 -4.95 4.08 18.08
CA GLU A 107 -4.25 3.03 18.83
C GLU A 107 -5.19 2.31 19.82
N MET A 108 -5.98 3.06 20.59
CA MET A 108 -6.96 2.48 21.53
C MET A 108 -8.09 1.73 20.82
N SER A 109 -8.53 2.20 19.65
CA SER A 109 -9.62 1.57 18.89
C SER A 109 -9.24 0.19 18.34
N ARG A 110 -7.94 -0.11 18.20
CA ARG A 110 -7.42 -1.42 17.75
C ARG A 110 -7.59 -2.52 18.80
N VAL A 111 -7.84 -2.19 20.06
CA VAL A 111 -7.98 -3.17 21.14
C VAL A 111 -9.29 -3.94 20.95
N PRO A 112 -9.23 -5.24 20.64
CA PRO A 112 -10.44 -6.03 20.46
C PRO A 112 -11.01 -6.45 21.81
N THR A 113 -12.33 -6.54 21.89
CA THR A 113 -13.05 -7.08 23.05
C THR A 113 -13.54 -8.49 22.74
N PRO A 114 -13.35 -9.47 23.64
CA PRO A 114 -13.85 -10.82 23.43
C PRO A 114 -15.38 -10.81 23.47
N LYS A 115 -16.01 -11.50 22.52
CA LYS A 115 -17.47 -11.59 22.37
C LYS A 115 -17.99 -12.96 22.80
N SER A 116 -17.34 -14.03 22.37
CA SER A 116 -17.70 -15.40 22.75
C SER A 116 -16.49 -16.33 22.61
N ALA A 117 -16.59 -17.51 23.22
CA ALA A 117 -15.60 -18.57 23.09
C ALA A 117 -16.30 -19.93 23.03
N THR A 118 -15.80 -20.81 22.17
CA THR A 118 -16.25 -22.19 22.02
C THR A 118 -15.06 -23.11 22.25
N LEU A 119 -15.23 -24.06 23.17
CA LEU A 119 -14.23 -25.08 23.48
C LEU A 119 -14.67 -26.43 22.90
N LEU A 120 -13.81 -27.07 22.11
CA LEU A 120 -14.01 -28.42 21.61
C LEU A 120 -12.87 -29.32 22.12
N LEU A 121 -13.23 -30.31 22.93
CA LEU A 121 -12.31 -31.30 23.46
C LEU A 121 -12.20 -32.47 22.46
N ASN A 122 -10.99 -32.72 21.97
CA ASN A 122 -10.62 -33.95 21.29
C ASN A 122 -9.79 -34.83 22.23
N GLN A 123 -9.54 -36.09 21.85
CA GLN A 123 -8.86 -37.08 22.69
C GLN A 123 -7.54 -36.56 23.30
N ASP A 124 -6.69 -35.88 22.52
CA ASP A 124 -5.38 -35.37 22.97
C ASP A 124 -5.21 -33.85 22.84
N THR A 125 -6.24 -33.12 22.38
CA THR A 125 -6.13 -31.68 22.10
C THR A 125 -7.39 -30.93 22.47
N VAL A 126 -7.24 -29.70 22.95
CA VAL A 126 -8.33 -28.78 23.26
C VAL A 126 -8.39 -27.70 22.18
N ASN A 127 -9.37 -27.71 21.29
CA ASN A 127 -9.55 -26.62 20.33
C ASN A 127 -10.35 -25.50 20.99
N LEU A 128 -9.80 -24.29 21.00
CA LEU A 128 -10.44 -23.09 21.52
C LEU A 128 -10.67 -22.12 20.36
N GLU A 129 -11.94 -21.91 20.02
CA GLU A 129 -12.38 -20.87 19.11
C GLU A 129 -12.84 -19.66 19.91
N THR A 130 -12.42 -18.46 19.55
CA THR A 130 -12.82 -17.22 20.22
C THR A 130 -13.25 -16.20 19.19
N VAL A 131 -14.39 -15.56 19.42
CA VAL A 131 -14.90 -14.46 18.59
C VAL A 131 -14.62 -13.15 19.31
N TRP A 132 -14.12 -12.18 18.57
CA TRP A 132 -13.71 -10.87 19.06
C TRP A 132 -14.32 -9.78 18.20
N ASP A 133 -14.64 -8.65 18.83
CA ASP A 133 -15.13 -7.44 18.16
C ASP A 133 -14.10 -6.31 18.29
N THR A 134 -13.91 -5.52 17.25
CA THR A 134 -13.06 -4.32 17.27
C THR A 134 -13.67 -3.19 16.46
N ARG A 135 -13.32 -1.94 16.77
CA ARG A 135 -13.78 -0.76 16.03
C ARG A 135 -12.82 -0.50 14.88
N ASP A 136 -13.31 -0.59 13.64
CA ASP A 136 -12.57 -0.09 12.49
C ASP A 136 -12.84 1.40 12.33
N VAL A 137 -11.81 2.21 12.62
CA VAL A 137 -11.89 3.67 12.52
C VAL A 137 -11.99 4.13 11.06
N GLU A 138 -11.34 3.43 10.13
CA GLU A 138 -11.27 3.83 8.72
C GLU A 138 -12.56 3.46 7.96
N GLN A 139 -13.17 2.33 8.32
CA GLN A 139 -14.46 1.92 7.76
C GLN A 139 -15.65 2.53 8.55
N GLY A 140 -15.43 2.95 9.80
CA GLY A 140 -16.48 3.49 10.66
C GLY A 140 -17.45 2.43 11.19
N GLU A 141 -17.05 1.16 11.20
CA GLU A 141 -17.88 0.00 11.55
C GLU A 141 -17.26 -0.84 12.68
N HIS A 142 -18.07 -1.75 13.26
CA HIS A 142 -17.56 -2.80 14.15
C HIS A 142 -17.30 -4.06 13.33
N ILE A 143 -16.11 -4.62 13.48
CA ILE A 143 -15.72 -5.84 12.78
C ILE A 143 -15.60 -6.96 13.81
N SER A 144 -16.24 -8.09 13.50
CA SER A 144 -16.07 -9.34 14.23
C SER A 144 -15.04 -10.22 13.52
N PHE A 145 -14.17 -10.86 14.28
CA PHE A 145 -13.21 -11.85 13.78
C PHE A 145 -13.07 -13.02 14.74
N THR A 146 -12.67 -14.16 14.21
CA THR A 146 -12.47 -15.40 14.96
C THR A 146 -10.98 -15.70 15.09
N ARG A 147 -10.55 -16.17 16.27
CA ARG A 147 -9.22 -16.78 16.49
C ARG A 147 -9.40 -18.23 16.90
N HIS A 148 -8.53 -19.07 16.36
CA HIS A 148 -8.44 -20.48 16.74
C HIS A 148 -7.17 -20.72 17.53
N HIS A 149 -7.24 -21.51 18.59
CA HIS A 149 -6.11 -21.96 19.38
C HIS A 149 -6.22 -23.46 19.59
N VAL A 150 -5.09 -24.14 19.69
CA VAL A 150 -5.00 -25.56 20.02
C VAL A 150 -4.23 -25.69 21.33
N GLY A 151 -4.92 -26.23 22.33
CA GLY A 151 -4.40 -26.61 23.63
C GLY A 151 -3.86 -28.04 23.61
N ARG A 152 -2.69 -28.26 24.21
CA ARG A 152 -2.15 -29.59 24.51
C ARG A 152 -1.66 -29.64 25.94
N LEU A 153 -1.85 -30.79 26.57
CA LEU A 153 -1.22 -31.12 27.83
C LEU A 153 0.25 -31.48 27.56
N ASP A 154 1.16 -30.91 28.33
CA ASP A 154 2.54 -31.36 28.34
C ASP A 154 2.69 -32.67 29.15
N THR A 155 3.92 -33.20 29.20
CA THR A 155 4.23 -34.43 29.95
C THR A 155 4.03 -34.31 31.46
N GLU A 156 3.92 -33.09 31.99
CA GLU A 156 3.69 -32.78 33.40
C GLU A 156 2.21 -32.50 33.70
N GLY A 157 1.34 -32.51 32.68
CA GLY A 157 -0.09 -32.26 32.79
C GLY A 157 -0.48 -30.78 32.72
N ASN A 158 0.43 -29.87 32.35
CA ASN A 158 0.10 -28.47 32.16
C ASN A 158 -0.51 -28.23 30.77
N LEU A 159 -1.66 -27.55 30.73
CA LEU A 159 -2.34 -27.19 29.49
C LEU A 159 -1.74 -25.90 28.91
N SER A 160 -1.20 -25.97 27.69
CA SER A 160 -0.71 -24.80 26.95
C SER A 160 -1.45 -24.66 25.62
N PHE A 161 -1.82 -23.42 25.26
CA PHE A 161 -2.49 -23.10 23.99
C PHE A 161 -1.51 -22.47 23.00
N GLN A 162 -1.61 -22.90 21.74
CA GLN A 162 -0.91 -22.32 20.61
C GLN A 162 -1.93 -21.74 19.62
N PRO A 163 -1.75 -20.51 19.11
CA PRO A 163 -2.62 -19.96 18.08
C PRO A 163 -2.51 -20.78 16.79
N VAL A 164 -3.63 -20.93 16.09
CA VAL A 164 -3.72 -21.60 14.79
C VAL A 164 -4.01 -20.56 13.72
N GLY A 165 -2.94 -20.16 13.02
CA GLY A 165 -3.00 -19.17 11.96
C GLY A 165 -3.36 -17.76 12.44
N HIS A 166 -3.73 -16.91 11.49
CA HIS A 166 -4.15 -15.53 11.74
C HIS A 166 -5.65 -15.44 11.99
N PRO A 167 -6.13 -14.34 12.61
CA PRO A 167 -7.55 -14.07 12.76
C PRO A 167 -8.31 -14.19 11.42
N GLN A 168 -9.47 -14.83 11.46
CA GLN A 168 -10.34 -15.02 10.31
C GLN A 168 -11.52 -14.05 10.36
N THR A 169 -11.75 -13.36 9.25
CA THR A 169 -12.95 -12.51 9.02
C THR A 169 -13.79 -13.13 7.89
N CYS A 170 -15.12 -13.11 7.99
CA CYS A 170 -16.03 -13.51 6.91
C CYS A 170 -16.45 -12.31 6.03
N PRO A 171 -16.95 -12.54 4.80
CA PRO A 171 -16.22 -12.50 3.53
C PRO A 171 -16.05 -11.09 2.93
N SER A 172 -14.82 -10.72 2.54
CA SER A 172 -14.50 -9.68 1.52
C SER A 172 -12.98 -9.57 1.23
N GLU A 173 -12.19 -10.57 1.61
CA GLU A 173 -10.75 -10.61 1.32
C GLU A 173 -10.55 -10.89 -0.18
N CYS A 174 -9.88 -9.98 -0.88
CA CYS A 174 -9.60 -10.10 -2.32
C CYS A 174 -8.21 -10.68 -2.58
N LEU A 175 -7.20 -10.20 -1.85
CA LEU A 175 -5.83 -10.72 -1.88
C LEU A 175 -5.34 -10.87 -0.45
N THR A 176 -4.56 -11.93 -0.20
CA THR A 176 -3.96 -12.21 1.11
C THR A 176 -2.51 -12.64 0.93
N ALA A 177 -1.63 -12.08 1.75
CA ALA A 177 -0.22 -12.47 1.79
C ALA A 177 0.26 -12.67 3.22
N LEU A 178 0.97 -13.76 3.47
CA LEU A 178 1.62 -14.03 4.75
C LEU A 178 3.08 -13.58 4.68
N SER A 179 3.57 -13.04 5.79
CA SER A 179 4.97 -12.64 5.91
C SER A 179 5.88 -13.87 6.06
N HIS A 180 7.16 -13.75 5.73
CA HIS A 180 8.13 -14.86 5.75
C HIS A 180 8.28 -15.53 7.12
N SER A 181 8.14 -14.78 8.21
CA SER A 181 8.14 -15.26 9.59
C SER A 181 6.82 -15.89 10.02
N GLY A 182 5.75 -15.74 9.23
CA GLY A 182 4.38 -16.15 9.59
C GLY A 182 3.75 -15.32 10.70
N VAL A 183 4.41 -14.26 11.17
CA VAL A 183 3.88 -13.40 12.24
C VAL A 183 2.80 -12.46 11.69
N TYR A 184 2.98 -11.95 10.47
CA TYR A 184 2.11 -10.94 9.89
C TYR A 184 1.29 -11.48 8.71
N LYS A 185 0.10 -10.91 8.54
CA LYS A 185 -0.80 -11.12 7.40
C LYS A 185 -1.20 -9.77 6.83
N ALA A 186 -1.10 -9.61 5.52
CA ALA A 186 -1.64 -8.48 4.78
C ALA A 186 -2.88 -8.93 4.03
N VAL A 187 -3.88 -8.06 3.93
CA VAL A 187 -5.15 -8.32 3.23
C VAL A 187 -5.54 -7.11 2.40
N LEU A 188 -5.82 -7.31 1.11
CA LEU A 188 -6.60 -6.36 0.33
C LEU A 188 -8.08 -6.67 0.52
N ARG A 189 -8.85 -5.69 0.99
CA ARG A 189 -10.30 -5.80 1.17
C ARG A 189 -11.05 -4.85 0.25
N LYS A 190 -12.14 -5.31 -0.35
CA LYS A 190 -13.12 -4.46 -1.05
C LYS A 190 -14.35 -4.26 -0.18
N VAL A 191 -14.73 -3.00 0.04
CA VAL A 191 -15.91 -2.63 0.81
C VAL A 191 -16.83 -1.79 -0.06
N ILE A 192 -18.07 -2.24 -0.22
CA ILE A 192 -19.10 -1.48 -0.93
C ILE A 192 -19.87 -0.67 0.11
N ASN A 193 -19.84 0.66 -0.01
CA ASN A 193 -20.55 1.52 0.92
C ASN A 193 -22.07 1.48 0.67
N LYS A 194 -22.86 2.08 1.56
CA LYS A 194 -24.33 2.17 1.43
C LYS A 194 -24.82 2.86 0.15
N LYS A 195 -23.94 3.59 -0.55
CA LYS A 195 -24.23 4.25 -1.84
C LYS A 195 -23.85 3.39 -3.05
N GLY A 196 -23.35 2.17 -2.84
CA GLY A 196 -22.88 1.28 -3.90
C GLY A 196 -21.48 1.61 -4.42
N GLU A 197 -20.76 2.55 -3.80
CA GLU A 197 -19.39 2.88 -4.20
C GLU A 197 -18.41 1.90 -3.56
N GLU A 198 -17.53 1.32 -4.38
CA GLU A 198 -16.49 0.39 -3.92
C GLU A 198 -15.26 1.16 -3.46
N LYS A 199 -14.77 0.83 -2.26
CA LYS A 199 -13.48 1.23 -1.71
C LYS A 199 -12.56 0.04 -1.50
N GLN A 200 -11.25 0.27 -1.62
CA GLN A 200 -10.20 -0.70 -1.39
C GLN A 200 -9.36 -0.32 -0.17
N TYR A 201 -9.14 -1.30 0.70
CA TYR A 201 -8.33 -1.15 1.91
C TYR A 201 -7.19 -2.16 1.90
N ILE A 202 -5.99 -1.74 2.30
CA ILE A 202 -4.95 -2.68 2.71
C ILE A 202 -4.93 -2.74 4.24
N GLU A 203 -5.15 -3.93 4.79
CA GLU A 203 -5.14 -4.22 6.21
C GLU A 203 -3.89 -5.02 6.57
N PHE A 204 -3.29 -4.70 7.72
CA PHE A 204 -2.18 -5.45 8.31
C PHE A 204 -2.63 -6.08 9.62
N TRP A 205 -2.28 -7.34 9.81
CA TRP A 205 -2.70 -8.17 10.94
C TRP A 205 -1.47 -8.88 11.54
N ASP A 206 -1.46 -9.09 12.85
CA ASP A 206 -0.66 -10.15 13.46
C ASP A 206 -1.55 -11.36 13.77
N GLN A 207 -1.00 -12.34 14.48
CA GLN A 207 -1.71 -13.54 14.92
C GLN A 207 -2.87 -13.25 15.89
N ASN A 208 -2.95 -12.02 16.42
CA ASN A 208 -3.94 -11.63 17.41
C ASN A 208 -4.96 -10.65 16.80
N LEU A 209 -4.53 -9.51 16.27
CA LEU A 209 -5.43 -8.40 15.96
C LEU A 209 -5.07 -7.70 14.66
N LYS A 210 -5.99 -6.86 14.19
CA LYS A 210 -5.73 -5.93 13.09
C LYS A 210 -4.87 -4.79 13.59
N LEU A 211 -3.67 -4.71 13.05
CA LEU A 211 -2.67 -3.73 13.44
C LEU A 211 -2.92 -2.41 12.74
N ASP A 212 -3.29 -2.41 11.45
CA ASP A 212 -3.62 -1.18 10.73
C ASP A 212 -4.57 -1.42 9.54
N SER A 213 -5.14 -0.34 9.02
CA SER A 213 -5.99 -0.31 7.84
C SER A 213 -5.75 0.99 7.06
N VAL A 214 -5.62 0.90 5.74
CA VAL A 214 -5.31 2.05 4.89
C VAL A 214 -6.37 2.18 3.79
N ASP A 215 -7.15 3.28 3.81
CA ASP A 215 -8.09 3.66 2.75
C ASP A 215 -7.31 4.14 1.51
N LEU A 216 -7.23 3.30 0.48
CA LEU A 216 -6.40 3.57 -0.70
C LEU A 216 -6.96 4.72 -1.54
N GLU A 217 -8.28 4.81 -1.69
CA GLU A 217 -8.92 5.94 -2.36
C GLU A 217 -8.75 7.24 -1.57
N GLY A 218 -8.76 7.16 -0.24
CA GLY A 218 -8.49 8.29 0.65
C GLY A 218 -7.07 8.84 0.50
N VAL A 219 -6.07 7.95 0.35
CA VAL A 219 -4.68 8.35 0.05
C VAL A 219 -4.57 8.86 -1.40
N GLY A 220 -5.24 8.21 -2.35
CA GLY A 220 -5.33 8.64 -3.74
C GLY A 220 -4.01 8.65 -4.51
N ALA A 221 -3.05 7.82 -4.10
CA ALA A 221 -1.71 7.68 -4.70
C ALA A 221 -1.73 6.97 -6.07
N HIS A 222 -2.63 6.00 -6.24
CA HIS A 222 -2.82 5.25 -7.48
C HIS A 222 -4.33 4.99 -7.70
N GLY A 223 -4.67 4.37 -8.83
CA GLY A 223 -6.02 3.87 -9.14
C GLY A 223 -6.34 2.57 -8.39
N LYS A 224 -7.24 1.75 -8.95
CA LYS A 224 -7.66 0.50 -8.29
C LYS A 224 -6.54 -0.53 -8.25
N VAL A 225 -6.42 -1.27 -7.14
CA VAL A 225 -5.52 -2.43 -7.00
C VAL A 225 -6.08 -3.61 -7.76
N HIS A 226 -5.23 -4.31 -8.50
CA HIS A 226 -5.60 -5.51 -9.25
C HIS A 226 -5.60 -6.74 -8.35
N ASP A 227 -6.76 -7.35 -8.17
CA ASP A 227 -6.94 -8.52 -7.31
C ASP A 227 -6.96 -9.86 -8.06
N LYS A 228 -6.85 -9.84 -9.39
CA LYS A 228 -6.95 -11.05 -10.23
C LYS A 228 -6.10 -10.94 -11.49
N GLY A 229 -5.75 -12.11 -12.04
CA GLY A 229 -5.08 -12.25 -13.32
C GLY A 229 -3.59 -11.87 -13.29
N THR A 230 -2.98 -11.91 -14.47
CA THR A 230 -1.56 -11.64 -14.74
C THR A 230 -1.03 -10.31 -14.18
N PHE A 231 -1.86 -9.26 -14.18
CA PHE A 231 -1.48 -7.95 -13.64
C PHE A 231 -1.75 -7.83 -12.14
N SER A 232 -1.57 -8.90 -11.37
CA SER A 232 -1.73 -8.91 -9.92
C SER A 232 -0.44 -9.40 -9.25
N SER A 233 -0.10 -8.77 -8.13
CA SER A 233 0.90 -9.24 -7.18
C SER A 233 0.49 -8.76 -5.80
N PHE A 234 0.81 -9.54 -4.77
CA PHE A 234 0.60 -9.19 -3.38
C PHE A 234 1.58 -9.99 -2.52
N SER A 235 2.70 -9.37 -2.12
CA SER A 235 3.77 -10.08 -1.43
C SER A 235 4.54 -9.21 -0.44
N TRP A 236 4.94 -9.82 0.68
CA TRP A 236 5.78 -9.17 1.69
C TRP A 236 7.23 -9.11 1.23
N SER A 237 7.92 -8.03 1.59
CA SER A 237 9.38 -7.95 1.49
C SER A 237 10.05 -8.99 2.40
N ASN A 238 11.30 -9.34 2.11
CA ASN A 238 12.10 -10.27 2.92
C ASN A 238 12.32 -9.72 4.34
N SER A 239 12.45 -8.40 4.48
CA SER A 239 12.55 -7.71 5.77
C SER A 239 11.20 -7.47 6.47
N GLU A 240 10.08 -7.88 5.86
CA GLU A 240 8.71 -7.75 6.38
C GLU A 240 8.28 -6.31 6.72
N ASN A 241 8.92 -5.33 6.10
CA ASN A 241 8.64 -3.90 6.33
C ASN A 241 7.72 -3.29 5.26
N GLN A 242 7.51 -4.00 4.15
CA GLN A 242 6.79 -3.52 2.98
C GLN A 242 5.96 -4.63 2.36
N VAL A 243 4.87 -4.24 1.69
CA VAL A 243 4.08 -5.11 0.81
C VAL A 243 4.11 -4.54 -0.59
N LEU A 244 4.49 -5.38 -1.56
CA LEU A 244 4.45 -5.12 -3.00
C LEU A 244 3.09 -5.51 -3.56
N TYR A 245 2.54 -4.67 -4.43
CA TYR A 245 1.30 -4.94 -5.13
C TYR A 245 1.20 -4.23 -6.48
N VAL A 246 0.24 -4.64 -7.31
CA VAL A 246 -0.03 -4.03 -8.63
C VAL A 246 -1.32 -3.22 -8.57
N ALA A 247 -1.30 -2.00 -9.08
CA ALA A 247 -2.46 -1.13 -9.18
C ALA A 247 -2.50 -0.38 -10.52
N GLU A 248 -3.63 0.25 -10.83
CA GLU A 248 -3.70 1.17 -11.97
C GLU A 248 -2.91 2.45 -11.70
N LYS A 249 -2.08 2.87 -12.66
CA LYS A 249 -1.47 4.19 -12.66
C LYS A 249 -2.56 5.25 -12.74
N LYS A 250 -2.47 6.26 -11.88
CA LYS A 250 -3.45 7.34 -11.86
C LYS A 250 -3.37 8.13 -13.17
N GLN A 251 -4.46 8.12 -13.92
CA GLN A 251 -4.54 8.86 -15.17
C GLN A 251 -5.09 10.27 -14.93
N PRO A 252 -4.63 11.28 -15.70
CA PRO A 252 -5.26 12.59 -15.74
C PRO A 252 -6.76 12.47 -16.01
N LYS A 253 -7.55 13.31 -15.35
CA LYS A 253 -8.98 13.35 -15.57
C LYS A 253 -9.25 13.93 -16.95
N ARG A 254 -10.04 13.23 -17.75
CA ARG A 254 -10.43 13.70 -19.07
C ARG A 254 -11.36 14.90 -18.93
N ALA A 255 -11.19 15.87 -19.81
CA ALA A 255 -12.02 17.03 -19.86
C ALA A 255 -12.37 17.43 -21.29
N SER A 256 -13.56 18.00 -21.45
CA SER A 256 -13.92 18.73 -22.67
C SER A 256 -12.97 19.91 -22.88
N TYR A 257 -12.70 20.27 -24.14
CA TYR A 257 -12.04 21.53 -24.48
C TYR A 257 -12.74 22.75 -23.85
N PHE A 258 -14.06 22.67 -23.70
CA PHE A 258 -14.90 23.76 -23.22
C PHE A 258 -15.04 23.80 -21.68
N THR A 259 -14.34 22.92 -20.94
CA THR A 259 -14.43 22.95 -19.48
C THR A 259 -13.84 24.27 -18.94
N ARG A 260 -14.62 24.96 -18.12
CA ARG A 260 -14.17 26.18 -17.39
C ARG A 260 -13.41 25.84 -16.10
N ASN A 261 -13.27 24.55 -15.79
CA ASN A 261 -12.56 24.07 -14.62
C ASN A 261 -11.06 23.98 -14.91
N GLU A 262 -10.26 24.81 -14.25
CA GLU A 262 -8.79 24.89 -14.45
C GLU A 262 -8.00 24.10 -13.40
N LYS A 263 -8.52 22.97 -12.93
CA LYS A 263 -7.74 22.08 -12.06
C LYS A 263 -6.52 21.55 -12.83
N GLU A 264 -5.34 21.60 -12.19
CA GLU A 264 -4.03 21.24 -12.77
C GLU A 264 -3.91 19.77 -13.25
N GLU A 265 -4.88 18.89 -12.97
CA GLU A 265 -4.87 17.45 -13.34
C GLU A 265 -5.83 17.08 -14.50
N LEU A 266 -6.38 18.09 -15.20
CA LEU A 266 -7.30 17.86 -16.31
C LEU A 266 -6.56 17.81 -17.65
N GLU A 267 -6.78 16.73 -18.39
CA GLU A 267 -6.35 16.59 -19.77
C GLU A 267 -7.47 17.08 -20.68
N LYS A 268 -7.34 18.32 -21.17
CA LYS A 268 -8.37 18.96 -22.00
C LYS A 268 -8.38 18.35 -23.40
N GLY A 269 -9.59 18.19 -23.94
CA GLY A 269 -9.80 17.65 -25.28
C GLY A 269 -9.82 16.12 -25.36
N THR A 270 -9.72 15.43 -24.22
CA THR A 270 -9.59 13.96 -24.19
C THR A 270 -10.84 13.24 -23.68
N GLU A 271 -11.95 13.96 -23.50
CA GLU A 271 -13.25 13.43 -23.03
C GLU A 271 -13.65 12.13 -23.75
N PHE A 272 -13.55 12.12 -25.08
CA PHE A 272 -13.96 11.01 -25.93
C PHE A 272 -12.80 10.19 -26.52
N LEU A 273 -11.55 10.46 -26.12
CA LEU A 273 -10.43 9.63 -26.59
C LEU A 273 -10.61 8.21 -26.09
N TYR A 274 -10.48 7.21 -26.95
CA TYR A 274 -10.48 5.83 -26.49
C TYR A 274 -9.18 5.53 -25.73
N ARG A 275 -9.25 4.77 -24.63
CA ARG A 275 -8.07 4.23 -23.95
C ARG A 275 -8.21 2.72 -23.98
N ASP A 276 -7.21 2.06 -24.54
CA ASP A 276 -7.20 0.62 -24.66
C ASP A 276 -6.94 0.03 -23.27
N ASP A 277 -7.84 -0.84 -22.81
CA ASP A 277 -7.60 -1.74 -21.70
C ASP A 277 -7.13 -3.12 -22.20
N TRP A 278 -6.63 -3.94 -21.28
CA TRP A 278 -6.18 -5.30 -21.59
C TRP A 278 -7.32 -6.28 -21.91
N GLY A 279 -8.58 -5.86 -21.78
CA GLY A 279 -9.78 -6.61 -22.18
C GLY A 279 -9.95 -7.92 -21.44
N GLU A 280 -10.75 -8.83 -22.00
CA GLU A 280 -10.88 -10.22 -21.53
C GLU A 280 -11.15 -10.32 -20.01
N GLN A 281 -10.26 -10.95 -19.24
CA GLN A 281 -10.33 -11.04 -17.77
C GLN A 281 -9.70 -9.83 -17.05
N HIS A 282 -9.13 -8.90 -17.80
CA HIS A 282 -8.41 -7.70 -17.37
C HIS A 282 -9.12 -6.41 -17.82
N LYS A 283 -10.46 -6.47 -17.95
CA LYS A 283 -11.27 -5.32 -18.34
C LYS A 283 -11.07 -4.15 -17.37
N GLY A 284 -10.79 -2.97 -17.93
CA GLY A 284 -10.50 -1.77 -17.15
C GLY A 284 -9.08 -1.69 -16.61
N PHE A 285 -8.17 -2.61 -16.99
CA PHE A 285 -6.75 -2.49 -16.69
C PHE A 285 -6.10 -1.76 -17.86
N TYR A 286 -5.74 -0.49 -17.66
CA TYR A 286 -5.24 0.38 -18.73
C TYR A 286 -3.74 0.57 -18.62
N SER A 287 -3.26 0.86 -17.41
CA SER A 287 -1.86 1.14 -17.15
C SER A 287 -1.48 0.56 -15.79
N PRO A 288 -1.30 -0.77 -15.70
CA PRO A 288 -0.78 -1.39 -14.50
C PRO A 288 0.53 -0.73 -14.07
N THR A 289 0.77 -0.62 -12.77
CA THR A 289 2.02 -0.15 -12.18
C THR A 289 2.30 -0.87 -10.87
N LEU A 290 3.57 -0.95 -10.50
CA LEU A 290 4.00 -1.55 -9.24
C LEU A 290 3.97 -0.50 -8.12
N CYS A 291 3.45 -0.91 -6.97
CA CYS A 291 3.37 -0.09 -5.78
C CYS A 291 3.93 -0.86 -4.59
N THR A 292 4.55 -0.15 -3.66
CA THR A 292 4.95 -0.69 -2.36
C THR A 292 4.31 0.13 -1.25
N ILE A 293 3.77 -0.54 -0.23
CA ILE A 293 3.28 0.12 0.98
C ILE A 293 4.14 -0.26 2.17
N ASN A 294 4.64 0.75 2.89
CA ASN A 294 5.37 0.52 4.13
C ASN A 294 4.40 0.20 5.28
N VAL A 295 4.65 -0.92 5.94
CA VAL A 295 3.75 -1.51 6.94
C VAL A 295 3.66 -0.66 8.21
N TYR A 296 4.67 0.15 8.52
CA TYR A 296 4.72 0.95 9.76
C TYR A 296 4.27 2.40 9.59
N SER A 297 4.55 2.98 8.43
CA SER A 297 4.22 4.38 8.13
C SER A 297 2.97 4.51 7.28
N CYS A 298 2.46 3.41 6.74
CA CYS A 298 1.39 3.36 5.74
C CYS A 298 1.71 4.21 4.49
N ALA A 299 3.00 4.52 4.27
CA ALA A 299 3.43 5.29 3.13
C ALA A 299 3.40 4.42 1.87
N ILE A 300 2.70 4.91 0.85
CA ILE A 300 2.61 4.27 -0.46
C ILE A 300 3.64 4.92 -1.38
N ASN A 301 4.43 4.07 -2.04
CA ASN A 301 5.33 4.46 -3.11
C ASN A 301 4.85 3.82 -4.41
N VAL A 302 4.56 4.65 -5.42
CA VAL A 302 4.22 4.21 -6.77
C VAL A 302 5.49 4.27 -7.59
N ILE A 303 5.92 3.14 -8.14
CA ILE A 303 7.17 3.10 -8.89
C ILE A 303 6.93 3.71 -10.28
N GLN A 304 7.80 4.62 -10.69
CA GLN A 304 7.59 5.46 -11.88
C GLN A 304 8.55 5.17 -13.02
N ASN A 305 9.81 4.81 -12.72
CA ASN A 305 10.85 4.61 -13.73
C ASN A 305 10.76 3.21 -14.36
N PHE A 306 9.65 2.92 -15.04
CA PHE A 306 9.47 1.69 -15.81
C PHE A 306 9.59 1.95 -17.31
N PRO A 307 9.82 0.91 -18.14
CA PRO A 307 9.81 1.08 -19.58
C PRO A 307 8.46 1.63 -20.06
N GLU A 308 8.51 2.53 -21.04
CA GLU A 308 7.31 3.06 -21.70
C GLU A 308 6.53 1.91 -22.38
N ASP A 309 5.21 2.04 -22.39
CA ASP A 309 4.26 1.07 -22.96
C ASP A 309 4.34 -0.37 -22.43
N ILE A 310 5.09 -0.60 -21.35
CA ILE A 310 5.13 -1.88 -20.65
C ILE A 310 4.13 -1.88 -19.49
N SER A 311 3.29 -2.91 -19.45
CA SER A 311 2.42 -3.20 -18.31
C SER A 311 3.08 -4.25 -17.40
N PRO A 312 3.51 -3.89 -16.18
CA PRO A 312 4.12 -4.83 -15.25
C PRO A 312 3.07 -5.70 -14.54
N GLY A 313 3.44 -6.94 -14.27
CA GLY A 313 2.65 -7.92 -13.51
C GLY A 313 3.54 -9.03 -12.95
N GLU A 314 2.92 -9.94 -12.21
CA GLU A 314 3.60 -11.10 -11.58
C GLU A 314 4.91 -10.73 -10.85
N ALA A 315 4.92 -9.57 -10.18
CA ALA A 315 6.11 -9.02 -9.56
C ALA A 315 6.46 -9.72 -8.23
N VAL A 316 7.75 -9.89 -7.95
CA VAL A 316 8.30 -10.51 -6.74
C VAL A 316 9.50 -9.70 -6.22
N TRP A 317 9.71 -9.72 -4.91
CA TRP A 317 10.89 -9.11 -4.29
C TRP A 317 12.17 -9.85 -4.69
N ALA A 318 13.23 -9.10 -5.00
CA ALA A 318 14.57 -9.64 -5.10
C ALA A 318 15.12 -9.99 -3.70
N PRO A 319 16.11 -10.92 -3.60
CA PRO A 319 16.78 -11.24 -2.36
C PRO A 319 17.30 -9.99 -1.64
N GLU A 320 17.29 -10.02 -0.31
CA GLU A 320 17.74 -8.91 0.54
C GLU A 320 17.03 -7.56 0.30
N ASP A 321 15.87 -7.57 -0.36
CA ASP A 321 15.07 -6.39 -0.70
C ASP A 321 15.84 -5.33 -1.53
N THR A 322 16.83 -5.75 -2.33
CA THR A 322 17.60 -4.83 -3.20
C THR A 322 16.75 -4.25 -4.34
N GLY A 323 15.74 -5.00 -4.76
CA GLY A 323 14.99 -4.70 -5.96
C GLY A 323 13.70 -5.49 -6.09
N ILE A 324 13.07 -5.36 -7.25
CA ILE A 324 11.85 -6.06 -7.63
C ILE A 324 12.08 -6.70 -9.00
N VAL A 325 11.78 -7.99 -9.11
CA VAL A 325 11.71 -8.67 -10.40
C VAL A 325 10.26 -8.72 -10.85
N PHE A 326 9.99 -8.39 -12.09
CA PHE A 326 8.63 -8.42 -12.64
C PHE A 326 8.63 -8.82 -14.11
N ILE A 327 7.46 -9.28 -14.58
CA ILE A 327 7.24 -9.50 -16.00
C ILE A 327 6.53 -8.28 -16.56
N GLY A 328 7.01 -7.81 -17.71
CA GLY A 328 6.38 -6.74 -18.47
C GLY A 328 5.81 -7.26 -19.79
N TRP A 329 4.59 -6.82 -20.12
CA TRP A 329 3.96 -7.04 -21.41
C TRP A 329 3.86 -5.74 -22.19
N ASP A 330 4.25 -5.80 -23.46
CA ASP A 330 4.14 -4.67 -24.39
C ASP A 330 2.68 -4.39 -24.72
N GLY A 331 2.26 -3.13 -24.55
CA GLY A 331 0.93 -2.67 -24.94
C GLY A 331 0.79 -2.40 -26.43
N SER A 332 1.90 -2.30 -27.17
CA SER A 332 1.96 -2.05 -28.60
C SER A 332 2.10 -3.37 -29.40
N PRO A 333 1.53 -3.46 -30.62
CA PRO A 333 0.61 -2.51 -31.23
C PRO A 333 -0.84 -2.61 -30.71
N TYR A 334 -1.18 -3.65 -29.94
CA TYR A 334 -2.50 -3.83 -29.31
C TYR A 334 -2.41 -4.66 -28.04
N LYS A 335 -3.24 -4.34 -27.02
CA LYS A 335 -3.23 -5.00 -25.71
C LYS A 335 -3.96 -6.35 -25.64
N LEU A 336 -5.02 -6.52 -26.43
CA LEU A 336 -5.88 -7.70 -26.35
C LEU A 336 -5.12 -9.03 -26.60
N GLY A 337 -5.68 -10.13 -26.09
CA GLY A 337 -5.18 -11.49 -26.32
C GLY A 337 -4.28 -12.05 -25.22
N LEU A 338 -4.06 -11.34 -24.12
CA LEU A 338 -3.18 -11.83 -23.05
C LEU A 338 -3.76 -13.03 -22.31
N TYR A 339 -5.08 -13.08 -22.09
CA TYR A 339 -5.72 -14.20 -21.37
C TYR A 339 -5.83 -15.45 -22.24
N ALA A 340 -6.07 -15.29 -23.54
CA ALA A 340 -6.28 -16.42 -24.46
C ALA A 340 -5.00 -16.91 -25.17
N CYS A 341 -3.95 -16.09 -25.25
CA CYS A 341 -2.73 -16.40 -26.00
C CYS A 341 -1.51 -16.47 -25.09
N ASN A 342 -1.16 -17.69 -24.67
CA ASN A 342 0.00 -17.97 -23.82
C ASN A 342 1.36 -17.82 -24.54
N ASN A 343 1.37 -17.46 -25.83
CA ASN A 343 2.57 -17.19 -26.62
C ASN A 343 2.83 -15.69 -26.80
N ARG A 344 2.09 -14.82 -26.10
CA ARG A 344 2.32 -13.38 -26.16
C ARG A 344 3.69 -13.05 -25.57
N ARG A 345 4.49 -12.34 -26.35
CA ARG A 345 5.83 -11.88 -25.93
C ARG A 345 5.76 -11.14 -24.60
N SER A 346 6.63 -11.53 -23.69
CA SER A 346 6.83 -10.84 -22.41
C SER A 346 8.31 -10.80 -22.09
N GLN A 347 8.69 -9.84 -21.24
CA GLN A 347 10.07 -9.59 -20.87
C GLN A 347 10.21 -9.59 -19.36
N LEU A 348 11.29 -10.18 -18.87
CA LEU A 348 11.64 -10.13 -17.47
C LEU A 348 12.50 -8.90 -17.19
N TYR A 349 12.19 -8.20 -16.11
CA TYR A 349 12.88 -7.00 -15.68
C TYR A 349 13.34 -7.13 -14.23
N TYR A 350 14.50 -6.57 -13.91
CA TYR A 350 14.93 -6.27 -12.54
C TYR A 350 14.93 -4.77 -12.35
N TYR A 351 14.15 -4.31 -11.37
CA TYR A 351 14.11 -2.93 -10.89
C TYR A 351 14.98 -2.80 -9.65
N ASP A 352 15.97 -1.92 -9.70
CA ASP A 352 16.81 -1.60 -8.56
C ASP A 352 16.21 -0.44 -7.73
N LEU A 353 15.95 -0.70 -6.45
CA LEU A 353 15.28 0.27 -5.57
C LEU A 353 16.22 1.39 -5.10
N GLU A 354 17.54 1.19 -5.17
CA GLU A 354 18.53 2.19 -4.76
C GLU A 354 18.80 3.18 -5.89
N SER A 355 19.11 2.67 -7.09
CA SER A 355 19.42 3.52 -8.25
C SER A 355 18.19 4.02 -8.99
N ASP A 356 16.99 3.54 -8.64
CA ASP A 356 15.71 3.93 -9.27
C ASP A 356 15.72 3.65 -10.78
N SER A 357 16.28 2.50 -11.18
CA SER A 357 16.48 2.11 -12.58
C SER A 357 16.18 0.64 -12.80
N TYR A 358 15.94 0.24 -14.05
CA TYR A 358 15.69 -1.15 -14.41
C TYR A 358 16.67 -1.68 -15.46
N VAL A 359 16.80 -3.00 -15.50
CA VAL A 359 17.49 -3.74 -16.55
C VAL A 359 16.62 -4.92 -17.02
N ASN A 360 16.79 -5.32 -18.27
CA ASN A 360 16.09 -6.46 -18.86
C ASN A 360 16.91 -7.72 -18.64
N ILE A 361 16.26 -8.83 -18.30
CA ILE A 361 16.89 -10.13 -18.06
C ILE A 361 16.46 -11.13 -19.13
N GLY A 362 17.41 -11.76 -19.79
CA GLY A 362 17.15 -12.82 -20.78
C GLY A 362 16.69 -12.31 -22.14
N ASP A 363 16.23 -13.24 -22.99
CA ASP A 363 15.86 -12.97 -24.38
C ASP A 363 14.52 -12.25 -24.52
N THR A 364 14.45 -11.30 -25.46
CA THR A 364 13.26 -10.47 -25.73
C THR A 364 12.19 -11.14 -26.59
N ASN A 365 12.47 -12.32 -27.15
CA ASN A 365 11.57 -13.05 -28.04
C ASN A 365 10.92 -14.27 -27.36
N LYS A 366 10.84 -14.25 -26.04
CA LYS A 366 10.27 -15.34 -25.25
C LYS A 366 8.92 -14.94 -24.66
N CYS A 367 8.25 -15.95 -24.12
CA CYS A 367 7.08 -15.80 -23.28
C CYS A 367 7.45 -16.32 -21.90
N ILE A 368 7.41 -15.43 -20.91
CA ILE A 368 7.89 -15.65 -19.55
C ILE A 368 6.71 -15.48 -18.59
N TYR A 369 6.61 -16.39 -17.62
CA TYR A 369 5.62 -16.39 -16.56
C TYR A 369 6.27 -16.76 -15.22
N SER A 370 5.63 -16.34 -14.14
CA SER A 370 5.85 -16.78 -12.76
C SER A 370 7.32 -16.77 -12.33
N PRO A 371 7.97 -15.60 -12.25
CA PRO A 371 9.34 -15.50 -11.78
C PRO A 371 9.41 -15.94 -10.31
N ARG A 372 10.39 -16.80 -9.98
CA ARG A 372 10.61 -17.29 -8.62
C ARG A 372 12.09 -17.25 -8.27
N PHE A 373 12.39 -16.88 -7.02
CA PHE A 373 13.70 -17.12 -6.47
C PHE A 373 13.73 -18.49 -5.80
N SER A 374 14.81 -19.24 -6.00
CA SER A 374 15.05 -20.43 -5.21
C SER A 374 15.36 -20.05 -3.75
N PRO A 375 15.18 -20.96 -2.79
CA PRO A 375 15.51 -20.72 -1.38
C PRO A 375 16.97 -20.33 -1.12
N LEU A 376 17.89 -20.57 -2.08
CA LEU A 376 19.31 -20.20 -2.01
C LEU A 376 19.61 -18.88 -2.73
N ALA A 377 18.59 -18.07 -3.02
CA ALA A 377 18.69 -16.82 -3.78
C ALA A 377 19.22 -16.96 -5.22
N LEU A 378 19.35 -18.19 -5.74
CA LEU A 378 19.57 -18.43 -7.17
C LEU A 378 18.26 -18.25 -7.94
N PHE A 379 18.31 -17.55 -9.07
CA PHE A 379 17.14 -17.23 -9.88
C PHE A 379 16.64 -18.46 -10.66
N SER A 380 15.36 -18.79 -10.54
CA SER A 380 14.74 -19.89 -11.31
C SER A 380 13.43 -19.43 -11.93
N LEU A 381 13.38 -19.35 -13.26
CA LEU A 381 12.13 -19.11 -13.99
C LEU A 381 11.34 -20.41 -14.09
N VAL A 382 10.03 -20.39 -13.81
CA VAL A 382 9.13 -21.46 -14.22
C VAL A 382 8.55 -21.07 -15.58
N GLY A 383 9.31 -21.33 -16.65
CA GLY A 383 8.88 -21.14 -18.03
C GLY A 383 9.33 -22.33 -18.87
N MET A 384 8.39 -23.22 -19.19
CA MET A 384 8.57 -24.33 -20.13
C MET A 384 9.05 -23.81 -21.49
N GLU A 385 10.07 -24.46 -22.04
CA GLU A 385 10.21 -24.62 -23.48
C GLU A 385 8.88 -25.14 -24.04
N VAL A 386 8.28 -24.42 -24.98
CA VAL A 386 7.44 -25.03 -26.01
C VAL A 386 7.74 -24.36 -27.34
N LEU A 387 8.59 -25.07 -28.10
CA LEU A 387 8.95 -25.01 -29.53
C LEU A 387 9.72 -23.79 -30.05
#